data_AF-A0A6J0W7A4-F1
#
_entry.id   AF-A0A6J0W7A4-F1
#
_cell.length_a   1.000
_cell.length_b   1.000
_cell.length_c   1.000
_cell.angle_alpha   90.00
_cell.angle_beta   90.00
_cell.angle_gamma   90.00
#
_symmetry.space_group_name_H-M   'P 1'
#
loop_
_entity.id
_entity.type
_entity.pdbx_description
1 polymer ?
#
loop_
_entity_poly.entity_id
_entity_poly.type
_entity_poly.pdbx_seq_one_letter_code
_entity_poly.pdbx_strand_id
1 'polypeptide(L)'
;MSDLLLLGLIGGLTLLLLLTLLAFAGYSGLLAGVTVSAGSPPIRNITVAYKFHVGPYGETGPLFTESCSVSPKLRSIAVYYDNPNTVPPEKCRCAVGSILSEGEESPSSELIRLYQKFGFKVFSFPAPSHVVTAIFPYTTPLSIWLAPRRVHPALDAYIKGRKLCAHPRLEIYQQDQIYFMCPLARQGDFYVPEVKETERKSRGPAEVSDAPVDDTGADTMSDRSSVSLELGPGSRETSAATLSPGVSSRGWDDGDTRSEHSYSESGASGSSFEELDLEGEGALGEPRLSPETEPLGAPKWPRAPSTPEKGEE
;
A
#
# COMPACT_ATOMS: atom_id res chain seq x y z
N MET A 1 56.22 15.03 -9.52
CA MET A 1 56.06 13.65 -8.98
C MET A 1 54.91 13.57 -7.98
N SER A 2 54.79 14.54 -7.07
CA SER A 2 53.66 14.69 -6.14
C SER A 2 52.28 14.78 -6.83
N ASP A 3 52.17 15.50 -7.95
CA ASP A 3 50.86 15.74 -8.59
C ASP A 3 50.29 14.51 -9.30
N LEU A 4 51.15 13.68 -9.92
CA LEU A 4 50.71 12.42 -10.52
C LEU A 4 50.31 11.39 -9.45
N LEU A 5 51.02 11.36 -8.32
CA LEU A 5 50.65 10.53 -7.17
C LEU A 5 49.32 10.99 -6.57
N LEU A 6 49.12 12.30 -6.42
CA LEU A 6 47.86 12.88 -5.94
C LEU A 6 46.70 12.56 -6.89
N LEU A 7 46.89 12.72 -8.20
CA LEU A 7 45.88 12.40 -9.20
C LEU A 7 45.54 10.91 -9.21
N GLY A 8 46.55 10.04 -9.07
CA GLY A 8 46.37 8.60 -8.91
C GLY A 8 45.60 8.23 -7.64
N LEU A 9 45.89 8.89 -6.51
CA LEU A 9 45.17 8.69 -5.26
C LEU A 9 43.70 9.12 -5.38
N ILE A 10 43.43 10.27 -6.00
CA ILE A 10 42.07 10.76 -6.26
C ILE A 10 41.33 9.77 -7.18
N GLY A 11 41.97 9.30 -8.26
CA GLY A 11 41.40 8.31 -9.16
C GLY A 11 41.08 6.98 -8.46
N GLY A 12 42.01 6.50 -7.63
CA GLY A 12 41.81 5.29 -6.82
C GLY A 12 40.67 5.43 -5.81
N LEU A 13 40.60 6.56 -5.10
CA LEU A 13 39.55 6.83 -4.12
C LEU A 13 38.17 6.97 -4.77
N THR A 14 38.09 7.67 -5.91
CA THR A 14 36.83 7.81 -6.65
C THR A 14 36.35 6.47 -7.21
N LEU A 15 37.23 5.63 -7.72
CA LEU A 15 36.89 4.27 -8.16
C LEU A 15 36.40 3.40 -6.98
N LEU A 16 37.08 3.44 -5.83
CA LEU A 16 36.68 2.70 -4.65
C LEU A 16 35.31 3.15 -4.12
N LEU A 17 35.06 4.46 -4.11
CA LEU A 17 33.77 5.02 -3.74
C LEU A 17 32.67 4.52 -4.69
N LEU A 18 32.90 4.56 -6.00
CA LEU A 18 31.93 4.10 -6.99
C LEU A 18 31.61 2.60 -6.83
N LEU A 19 32.63 1.77 -6.60
CA LEU A 19 32.44 0.34 -6.34
C LEU A 19 31.64 0.10 -5.06
N THR A 20 31.89 0.88 -4.01
CA THR A 20 31.15 0.81 -2.74
C THR A 20 29.69 1.20 -2.93
N LEU A 21 29.41 2.28 -3.68
CA LEU A 21 28.05 2.70 -4.00
C LEU A 21 27.31 1.65 -4.84
N LEU A 22 28.00 1.03 -5.81
CA LEU A 22 27.41 -0.03 -6.64
C LEU A 22 27.10 -1.28 -5.82
N ALA A 23 28.01 -1.68 -4.93
CA ALA A 23 27.79 -2.76 -3.98
C ALA A 23 26.61 -2.46 -3.05
N PHE A 24 26.54 -1.23 -2.51
CA PHE A 24 25.43 -0.78 -1.68
C PHE A 24 24.09 -0.80 -2.43
N ALA A 25 24.06 -0.32 -3.68
CA ALA A 25 22.85 -0.35 -4.50
C ALA A 25 22.41 -1.78 -4.84
N GLY A 26 23.36 -2.66 -5.18
CA GLY A 26 23.11 -4.09 -5.39
C GLY A 26 22.54 -4.76 -4.14
N TYR A 27 23.16 -4.54 -2.98
CA TYR A 27 22.70 -5.03 -1.68
C TYR A 27 21.31 -4.51 -1.30
N SER A 28 20.98 -3.27 -1.70
CA SER A 28 19.66 -2.65 -1.49
C SER A 28 18.56 -3.22 -2.38
N GLY A 29 18.88 -4.11 -3.32
CA GLY A 29 17.91 -4.76 -4.21
C GLY A 29 17.79 -4.13 -5.59
N LEU A 30 18.71 -3.25 -6.02
CA LEU A 30 18.66 -2.64 -7.36
C LEU A 30 18.64 -3.69 -8.48
N LEU A 31 19.35 -4.79 -8.28
CA LEU A 31 19.46 -5.92 -9.20
C LEU A 31 18.55 -7.11 -8.81
N ALA A 32 17.74 -6.97 -7.76
CA ALA A 32 16.84 -8.03 -7.34
C ALA A 32 15.72 -8.22 -8.37
N GLY A 33 15.50 -9.47 -8.77
CA GLY A 33 14.35 -9.83 -9.59
C GLY A 33 13.05 -9.71 -8.82
N VAL A 34 12.00 -9.18 -9.45
CA VAL A 34 10.65 -9.15 -8.90
C VAL A 34 9.85 -10.28 -9.53
N THR A 35 9.59 -11.34 -8.76
CA THR A 35 8.70 -12.42 -9.17
C THR A 35 7.30 -12.14 -8.62
N VAL A 36 6.32 -12.11 -9.52
CA VAL A 36 4.91 -11.97 -9.17
C VAL A 36 4.20 -13.30 -9.38
N SER A 37 3.45 -13.73 -8.37
CA SER A 37 2.65 -14.95 -8.41
C SER A 37 1.24 -14.69 -7.89
N ALA A 38 0.29 -15.54 -8.26
CA ALA A 38 -1.01 -15.62 -7.63
C ALA A 38 -1.10 -16.93 -6.87
N GLY A 39 -1.66 -16.91 -5.66
CA GLY A 39 -1.77 -18.10 -4.83
C GLY A 39 -2.26 -17.81 -3.42
N SER A 40 -1.91 -18.72 -2.51
CA SER A 40 -2.24 -18.63 -1.08
C SER A 40 -1.58 -17.41 -0.44
N PRO A 41 -2.24 -16.77 0.54
CA PRO A 41 -1.69 -15.59 1.18
C PRO A 41 -0.46 -15.90 2.04
N PRO A 42 0.48 -14.95 2.13
CA PRO A 42 1.63 -15.07 3.03
C PRO A 42 1.22 -14.84 4.50
N ILE A 43 -0.01 -14.41 4.74
CA ILE A 43 -0.55 -14.12 6.07
C ILE A 43 -1.91 -14.76 6.31
N ARG A 44 -2.23 -14.98 7.58
CA ARG A 44 -3.57 -15.34 8.06
C ARG A 44 -4.40 -14.09 8.32
N ASN A 45 -5.48 -14.22 9.10
CA ASN A 45 -6.19 -13.07 9.65
C ASN A 45 -5.24 -12.28 10.55
N ILE A 46 -5.30 -10.95 10.48
CA ILE A 46 -4.42 -10.07 11.24
C ILE A 46 -5.23 -9.00 11.94
N THR A 47 -4.84 -8.67 13.18
CA THR A 47 -5.34 -7.48 13.86
C THR A 47 -4.27 -6.40 13.77
N VAL A 48 -4.64 -5.23 13.25
CA VAL A 48 -3.73 -4.12 13.01
C VAL A 48 -4.10 -2.92 13.87
N ALA A 49 -3.07 -2.23 14.37
CA ALA A 49 -3.19 -0.85 14.80
C ALA A 49 -2.78 0.05 13.64
N TYR A 50 -3.60 1.03 13.28
CA TYR A 50 -3.35 1.89 12.13
C TYR A 50 -3.75 3.34 12.39
N LYS A 51 -3.13 4.24 11.63
CA LYS A 51 -3.63 5.60 11.40
C LYS A 51 -4.05 5.73 9.95
N PHE A 52 -5.24 6.28 9.75
CA PHE A 52 -5.75 6.63 8.43
C PHE A 52 -5.16 7.96 7.98
N HIS A 53 -4.67 8.01 6.75
CA HIS A 53 -4.05 9.19 6.16
C HIS A 53 -4.60 9.43 4.75
N VAL A 54 -4.83 10.71 4.45
CA VAL A 54 -5.18 11.19 3.11
C VAL A 54 -4.11 12.18 2.68
N GLY A 55 -3.45 11.90 1.57
CA GLY A 55 -2.32 12.69 1.08
C GLY A 55 -1.30 11.84 0.32
N PRO A 56 -0.18 12.47 -0.11
CA PRO A 56 0.83 11.81 -0.91
C PRO A 56 1.48 10.63 -0.16
N TYR A 57 1.50 9.44 -0.77
CA TYR A 57 2.09 8.26 -0.13
C TYR A 57 3.57 8.42 0.23
N GLY A 58 4.32 9.26 -0.49
CA GLY A 58 5.71 9.60 -0.17
C GLY A 58 5.90 10.30 1.18
N GLU A 59 4.83 10.85 1.76
CA GLU A 59 4.85 11.57 3.05
C GLU A 59 4.37 10.70 4.22
N THR A 60 4.17 9.39 4.01
CA THR A 60 3.72 8.46 5.07
C THR A 60 4.84 8.01 6.00
N GLY A 61 6.10 8.33 5.71
CA GLY A 61 7.28 7.95 6.51
C GLY A 61 7.16 8.25 8.01
N PRO A 62 6.71 9.45 8.43
CA PRO A 62 6.49 9.74 9.85
C PRO A 62 5.48 8.81 10.55
N LEU A 63 4.46 8.31 9.84
CA LEU A 63 3.49 7.35 10.40
C LEU A 63 4.14 6.00 10.69
N PHE A 64 5.04 5.54 9.81
CA PHE A 64 5.85 4.35 10.07
C PHE A 64 6.77 4.55 11.27
N THR A 65 7.47 5.69 11.33
CA THR A 65 8.35 6.02 12.47
C THR A 65 7.57 6.05 13.78
N GLU A 66 6.39 6.66 13.79
CA GLU A 66 5.52 6.72 14.95
C GLU A 66 5.08 5.31 15.38
N SER A 67 4.59 4.49 14.44
CA SER A 67 4.15 3.12 14.73
C SER A 67 5.27 2.24 15.27
N CYS A 68 6.47 2.32 14.67
CA CYS A 68 7.65 1.60 15.11
C CYS A 68 8.15 2.08 16.49
N SER A 69 7.98 3.36 16.81
CA SER A 69 8.36 3.92 18.11
C SER A 69 7.47 3.41 19.26
N VAL A 70 6.21 3.06 18.96
CA VAL A 70 5.30 2.43 19.93
C VAL A 70 5.73 1.00 20.26
N SER A 71 6.05 0.21 19.24
CA SER A 71 6.57 -1.15 19.42
C SER A 71 7.49 -1.58 18.28
N PRO A 72 8.83 -1.52 18.47
CA PRO A 72 9.79 -1.77 17.39
C PRO A 72 9.90 -3.25 16.98
N LYS A 73 9.30 -4.16 17.77
CA LYS A 73 9.34 -5.60 17.51
C LYS A 73 8.22 -6.06 16.58
N LEU A 74 7.18 -5.25 16.39
CA LEU A 74 6.04 -5.62 15.54
C LEU A 74 6.36 -5.35 14.08
N ARG A 75 5.75 -6.15 13.21
CA ARG A 75 5.81 -5.92 11.77
C ARG A 75 5.00 -4.68 11.42
N SER A 76 5.56 -3.83 10.57
CA SER A 76 4.86 -2.67 10.04
C SER A 76 4.01 -3.07 8.84
N ILE A 77 2.88 -2.40 8.67
CA ILE A 77 1.95 -2.63 7.58
C ILE A 77 1.45 -1.31 7.01
N ALA A 78 1.33 -1.25 5.69
CA ALA A 78 0.58 -0.21 5.00
C ALA A 78 -0.45 -0.82 4.04
N VAL A 79 -1.61 -0.17 3.96
CA VAL A 79 -2.68 -0.49 3.03
C VAL A 79 -2.97 0.74 2.18
N TYR A 80 -2.80 0.63 0.88
CA TYR A 80 -3.02 1.71 -0.08
C TYR A 80 -4.31 1.44 -0.85
N TYR A 81 -5.25 2.37 -0.74
CA TYR A 81 -6.61 2.20 -1.27
C TYR A 81 -6.76 2.74 -2.68
N ASP A 82 -5.91 3.68 -3.07
CA ASP A 82 -5.98 4.40 -4.34
C ASP A 82 -4.73 4.19 -5.18
N ASN A 83 -4.89 4.21 -6.51
CA ASN A 83 -3.77 4.17 -7.45
C ASN A 83 -3.21 5.58 -7.66
N PRO A 84 -1.94 5.86 -7.30
CA PRO A 84 -1.36 7.20 -7.37
C PRO A 84 -1.15 7.71 -8.81
N ASN A 85 -1.27 6.84 -9.82
CA ASN A 85 -1.21 7.24 -11.22
C ASN A 85 -2.57 7.74 -11.75
N THR A 86 -3.68 7.45 -11.06
CA THR A 86 -5.03 7.80 -11.49
C THR A 86 -5.75 8.73 -10.49
N VAL A 87 -5.39 8.67 -9.22
CA VAL A 87 -5.93 9.51 -8.16
C VAL A 87 -4.90 10.60 -7.82
N PRO A 88 -5.29 11.88 -7.74
CA PRO A 88 -4.39 12.95 -7.31
C PRO A 88 -3.72 12.64 -5.97
N PRO A 89 -2.43 12.96 -5.77
CA PRO A 89 -1.72 12.68 -4.53
C PRO A 89 -2.43 13.16 -3.26
N GLU A 90 -3.08 14.32 -3.32
CA GLU A 90 -3.77 14.96 -2.18
C GLU A 90 -5.06 14.21 -1.78
N LYS A 91 -5.54 13.31 -2.64
CA LYS A 91 -6.73 12.50 -2.43
C LYS A 91 -6.42 11.02 -2.20
N CYS A 92 -5.16 10.63 -2.30
CA CYS A 92 -4.75 9.25 -2.09
C CYS A 92 -4.93 8.86 -0.61
N ARG A 93 -5.57 7.72 -0.36
CA ARG A 93 -5.91 7.24 0.98
C ARG A 93 -5.08 6.02 1.33
N CYS A 94 -4.56 5.99 2.54
CA CYS A 94 -3.88 4.83 3.08
C CYS A 94 -4.14 4.64 4.58
N ALA A 95 -3.88 3.43 5.04
CA ALA A 95 -3.78 3.10 6.45
C ALA A 95 -2.37 2.59 6.74
N VAL A 96 -1.68 3.17 7.72
CA VAL A 96 -0.30 2.81 8.09
C VAL A 96 -0.23 2.49 9.57
N GLY A 97 0.48 1.42 9.93
CA GLY A 97 0.73 1.09 11.32
C GLY A 97 1.44 -0.24 11.52
N SER A 98 0.99 -1.03 12.50
CA SER A 98 1.65 -2.27 12.93
C SER A 98 0.65 -3.42 13.11
N ILE A 99 1.10 -4.63 12.81
CA ILE A 99 0.36 -5.87 13.05
C ILE A 99 0.50 -6.24 14.53
N LEU A 100 -0.61 -6.25 15.27
CA LEU A 100 -0.64 -6.57 16.71
C LEU A 100 -0.70 -8.08 16.97
N SER A 101 -1.37 -8.82 16.09
CA SER A 101 -1.43 -10.29 16.14
C SER A 101 -1.80 -10.88 14.77
N GLU A 102 -1.51 -12.17 14.59
CA GLU A 102 -1.84 -12.93 13.39
C GLU A 102 -2.38 -14.33 13.77
N GLY A 103 -3.41 -14.80 13.07
CA GLY A 103 -4.01 -16.10 13.33
C GLY A 103 -4.98 -16.09 14.51
N GLU A 104 -4.98 -17.18 15.28
CA GLU A 104 -5.85 -17.35 16.46
C GLU A 104 -5.35 -16.56 17.69
N GLU A 105 -4.19 -15.92 17.60
CA GLU A 105 -3.65 -15.13 18.70
C GLU A 105 -4.41 -13.81 18.84
N SER A 106 -5.00 -13.59 20.01
CA SER A 106 -5.57 -12.29 20.36
C SER A 106 -4.46 -11.31 20.73
N PRO A 107 -4.49 -10.06 20.24
CA PRO A 107 -3.51 -9.06 20.62
C PRO A 107 -3.65 -8.71 22.10
N SER A 108 -2.53 -8.45 22.78
CA SER A 108 -2.57 -8.13 24.21
C SER A 108 -3.32 -6.81 24.47
N SER A 109 -4.16 -6.79 25.49
CA SER A 109 -4.96 -5.61 25.81
C SER A 109 -4.11 -4.40 26.17
N GLU A 110 -2.93 -4.63 26.76
CA GLU A 110 -1.94 -3.58 27.07
C GLU A 110 -1.40 -2.93 25.79
N LEU A 111 -1.08 -3.74 24.77
CA LEU A 111 -0.56 -3.25 23.50
C LEU A 111 -1.64 -2.46 22.74
N ILE A 112 -2.88 -2.96 22.73
CA ILE A 112 -4.02 -2.23 22.15
C ILE A 112 -4.18 -0.86 22.82
N ARG A 113 -4.20 -0.80 24.15
CA ARG A 113 -4.33 0.46 24.91
C ARG A 113 -3.16 1.41 24.64
N LEU A 114 -1.95 0.87 24.50
CA LEU A 114 -0.76 1.66 24.19
C LEU A 114 -0.89 2.32 22.81
N TYR A 115 -1.24 1.55 21.77
CA TYR A 115 -1.45 2.10 20.43
C TYR A 115 -2.58 3.13 20.39
N GLN A 116 -3.70 2.85 21.07
CA GLN A 116 -4.82 3.80 21.19
C GLN A 116 -4.42 5.11 21.87
N LYS A 117 -3.54 5.06 22.89
CA LYS A 117 -3.01 6.26 23.55
C LYS A 117 -2.24 7.17 22.58
N PHE A 118 -1.59 6.61 21.57
CA PHE A 118 -0.91 7.36 20.50
C PHE A 118 -1.83 7.67 19.30
N GLY A 119 -3.15 7.46 19.44
CA GLY A 119 -4.14 7.81 18.43
C GLY A 119 -4.27 6.80 17.29
N PHE A 120 -3.77 5.57 17.46
CA PHE A 120 -4.01 4.50 16.50
C PHE A 120 -5.38 3.86 16.76
N LYS A 121 -6.06 3.51 15.67
CA LYS A 121 -7.29 2.72 15.69
C LYS A 121 -6.95 1.25 15.47
N VAL A 122 -7.82 0.35 15.94
CA VAL A 122 -7.63 -1.09 15.77
C VAL A 122 -8.68 -1.63 14.83
N PHE A 123 -8.23 -2.45 13.86
CA PHE A 123 -9.10 -3.13 12.91
C PHE A 123 -8.57 -4.53 12.64
N SER A 124 -9.43 -5.46 12.28
CA SER A 124 -9.03 -6.84 11.95
C SER A 124 -9.32 -7.13 10.49
N PHE A 125 -8.28 -7.50 9.75
CA PHE A 125 -8.39 -7.99 8.38
C PHE A 125 -8.57 -9.51 8.37
N PRO A 126 -9.49 -10.04 7.56
CA PRO A 126 -9.66 -11.49 7.46
C PRO A 126 -8.47 -12.14 6.75
N ALA A 127 -8.34 -13.45 6.90
CA ALA A 127 -7.42 -14.22 6.07
C ALA A 127 -7.85 -14.10 4.59
N PRO A 128 -6.96 -13.68 3.67
CA PRO A 128 -7.28 -13.66 2.25
C PRO A 128 -7.47 -15.09 1.73
N SER A 129 -8.35 -15.31 0.76
CA SER A 129 -8.45 -16.64 0.11
C SER A 129 -7.38 -16.80 -0.97
N HIS A 130 -7.30 -15.84 -1.88
CA HIS A 130 -6.33 -15.80 -2.97
C HIS A 130 -5.79 -14.38 -3.11
N VAL A 131 -4.49 -14.26 -3.35
CA VAL A 131 -3.79 -12.99 -3.51
C VAL A 131 -2.84 -13.03 -4.70
N VAL A 132 -2.57 -11.86 -5.27
CA VAL A 132 -1.36 -11.63 -6.07
C VAL A 132 -0.28 -11.13 -5.14
N THR A 133 0.88 -11.78 -5.15
CA THR A 133 2.00 -11.49 -4.24
C THR A 133 3.29 -11.19 -4.97
N ALA A 134 4.12 -10.36 -4.36
CA ALA A 134 5.52 -10.18 -4.71
C ALA A 134 6.33 -9.94 -3.44
N ILE A 135 7.60 -10.35 -3.45
CA ILE A 135 8.52 -10.14 -2.33
C ILE A 135 9.70 -9.33 -2.84
N PHE A 136 10.16 -8.37 -2.03
CA PHE A 136 11.30 -7.53 -2.34
C PHE A 136 12.24 -7.40 -1.14
N PRO A 137 13.57 -7.31 -1.34
CA PRO A 137 14.51 -7.09 -0.24
C PRO A 137 14.22 -5.78 0.52
N TYR A 138 14.35 -5.83 1.85
CA TYR A 138 14.24 -4.71 2.78
C TYR A 138 15.52 -4.61 3.62
N THR A 139 16.63 -4.28 2.98
CA THR A 139 17.95 -4.31 3.62
C THR A 139 18.48 -2.93 3.96
N THR A 140 18.03 -1.89 3.25
CA THR A 140 18.46 -0.49 3.47
C THR A 140 17.31 0.49 3.23
N PRO A 141 17.44 1.77 3.62
CA PRO A 141 16.47 2.80 3.25
C PRO A 141 16.29 2.96 1.73
N LEU A 142 17.33 2.66 0.93
CA LEU A 142 17.22 2.67 -0.52
C LEU A 142 16.28 1.56 -1.02
N SER A 143 16.18 0.44 -0.32
CA SER A 143 15.20 -0.61 -0.63
C SER A 143 13.77 -0.09 -0.58
N ILE A 144 13.41 0.73 0.42
CA ILE A 144 12.08 1.35 0.54
C ILE A 144 11.75 2.21 -0.69
N TRP A 145 12.76 2.92 -1.21
CA TRP A 145 12.59 3.75 -2.40
C TRP A 145 12.50 2.92 -3.69
N LEU A 146 13.26 1.82 -3.78
CA LEU A 146 13.28 0.93 -4.93
C LEU A 146 12.02 0.08 -5.04
N ALA A 147 11.51 -0.42 -3.91
CA ALA A 147 10.43 -1.39 -3.85
C ALA A 147 9.17 -0.94 -4.61
N PRO A 148 8.55 0.24 -4.34
CA PRO A 148 7.37 0.66 -5.09
C PRO A 148 7.67 0.90 -6.58
N ARG A 149 8.87 1.35 -6.94
CA ARG A 149 9.26 1.59 -8.35
C ARG A 149 9.48 0.31 -9.15
N ARG A 150 9.84 -0.78 -8.49
CA ARG A 150 10.13 -2.06 -9.13
C ARG A 150 8.93 -3.01 -9.05
N VAL A 151 8.32 -3.08 -7.87
CA VAL A 151 7.27 -4.05 -7.56
C VAL A 151 5.92 -3.60 -8.08
N HIS A 152 5.53 -2.34 -7.93
CA HIS A 152 4.21 -1.90 -8.43
C HIS A 152 4.05 -2.08 -9.94
N PRO A 153 5.01 -1.65 -10.81
CA PRO A 153 4.87 -1.90 -12.24
C PRO A 153 4.80 -3.39 -12.60
N ALA A 154 5.53 -4.24 -11.87
CA ALA A 154 5.48 -5.69 -12.09
C ALA A 154 4.12 -6.29 -11.68
N LEU A 155 3.57 -5.87 -10.54
CA LEU A 155 2.22 -6.23 -10.10
C LEU A 155 1.17 -5.76 -11.12
N ASP A 156 1.26 -4.50 -11.56
CA ASP A 156 0.36 -3.91 -12.55
C ASP A 156 0.37 -4.68 -13.87
N ALA A 157 1.56 -5.03 -14.38
CA ALA A 157 1.71 -5.81 -15.60
C ALA A 157 1.09 -7.22 -15.46
N TYR A 158 1.31 -7.90 -14.33
CA TYR A 158 0.77 -9.23 -14.06
C TYR A 158 -0.76 -9.21 -13.95
N ILE A 159 -1.30 -8.29 -13.15
CA ILE A 159 -2.74 -8.11 -12.93
C ILE A 159 -3.44 -7.80 -14.25
N LYS A 160 -2.90 -6.85 -15.03
CA LYS A 160 -3.45 -6.47 -16.34
C LYS A 160 -3.37 -7.61 -17.36
N GLY A 161 -2.22 -8.28 -17.45
CA GLY A 161 -2.01 -9.37 -18.40
C GLY A 161 -2.95 -10.57 -18.18
N ARG A 162 -3.34 -10.81 -16.92
CA ARG A 162 -4.26 -11.89 -16.53
C ARG A 162 -5.70 -11.43 -16.32
N LYS A 163 -6.00 -10.14 -16.56
CA LYS A 163 -7.33 -9.54 -16.37
C LYS A 163 -7.90 -9.77 -14.96
N LEU A 164 -7.04 -9.68 -13.95
CA LEU A 164 -7.43 -9.86 -12.56
C LEU A 164 -7.94 -8.54 -11.97
N CYS A 165 -8.86 -8.63 -11.02
CA CYS A 165 -9.23 -7.52 -10.14
C CYS A 165 -8.54 -7.77 -8.80
N ALA A 166 -7.47 -7.02 -8.50
CA ALA A 166 -6.69 -7.20 -7.26
C ALA A 166 -6.54 -5.86 -6.52
N HIS A 167 -7.15 -5.73 -5.35
CA HIS A 167 -7.10 -4.52 -4.51
C HIS A 167 -7.60 -4.83 -3.08
N PRO A 168 -7.31 -3.99 -2.07
CA PRO A 168 -6.32 -2.91 -2.08
C PRO A 168 -4.88 -3.45 -2.07
N ARG A 169 -3.86 -2.59 -2.18
CA ARG A 169 -2.45 -3.02 -2.07
C ARG A 169 -2.00 -3.01 -0.63
N LEU A 170 -1.46 -4.13 -0.17
CA LEU A 170 -0.89 -4.26 1.17
C LEU A 170 0.62 -4.44 1.07
N GLU A 171 1.35 -3.73 1.93
CA GLU A 171 2.80 -3.85 2.13
C GLU A 171 3.05 -4.24 3.58
N ILE A 172 3.72 -5.37 3.80
CA ILE A 172 4.09 -5.86 5.12
C ILE A 172 5.60 -5.89 5.20
N TYR A 173 6.14 -5.13 6.13
CA TYR A 173 7.57 -4.99 6.37
C TYR A 173 7.97 -5.96 7.47
N GLN A 174 8.71 -7.00 7.10
CA GLN A 174 9.10 -8.07 8.00
C GLN A 174 10.58 -8.40 7.81
N GLN A 175 11.37 -8.17 8.86
CA GLN A 175 12.80 -8.47 8.88
C GLN A 175 13.53 -7.80 7.70
N ASP A 176 14.08 -8.59 6.79
CA ASP A 176 14.86 -8.18 5.62
C ASP A 176 14.05 -8.21 4.32
N GLN A 177 12.72 -8.31 4.41
CA GLN A 177 11.82 -8.41 3.27
C GLN A 177 10.58 -7.51 3.39
N ILE A 178 10.09 -7.06 2.22
CA ILE A 178 8.79 -6.43 2.06
C ILE A 178 7.90 -7.40 1.29
N TYR A 179 6.79 -7.77 1.91
CA TYR A 179 5.75 -8.58 1.30
C TYR A 179 4.68 -7.66 0.72
N PHE A 180 4.55 -7.70 -0.60
CA PHE A 180 3.47 -7.02 -1.32
C PHE A 180 2.38 -8.02 -1.61
N MET A 181 1.13 -7.65 -1.33
CA MET A 181 -0.01 -8.48 -1.70
C MET A 181 -1.24 -7.68 -2.09
N CYS A 182 -2.04 -8.24 -3.00
CA CYS A 182 -3.31 -7.68 -3.46
C CYS A 182 -4.39 -8.77 -3.40
N PRO A 183 -5.41 -8.67 -2.53
CA PRO A 183 -6.51 -9.63 -2.46
C PRO A 183 -7.30 -9.71 -3.77
N LEU A 184 -7.63 -10.93 -4.18
CA LEU A 184 -8.43 -11.22 -5.39
C LEU A 184 -9.93 -11.41 -5.09
N ALA A 185 -10.29 -11.60 -3.83
CA ALA A 185 -11.66 -11.84 -3.40
C ALA A 185 -11.93 -11.13 -2.07
N ARG A 186 -13.21 -10.85 -1.79
CA ARG A 186 -13.67 -10.18 -0.55
C ARG A 186 -12.88 -8.91 -0.24
N GLN A 187 -12.56 -8.15 -1.28
CA GLN A 187 -11.63 -7.03 -1.23
C GLN A 187 -12.11 -5.93 -0.29
N GLY A 188 -13.43 -5.73 -0.20
CA GLY A 188 -14.07 -4.79 0.71
C GLY A 188 -13.77 -5.02 2.19
N ASP A 189 -13.35 -6.23 2.59
CA ASP A 189 -13.01 -6.54 3.98
C ASP A 189 -11.62 -6.02 4.38
N PHE A 190 -10.82 -5.60 3.40
CA PHE A 190 -9.50 -4.99 3.62
C PHE A 190 -9.56 -3.46 3.66
N TYR A 191 -10.77 -2.88 3.66
CA TYR A 191 -11.00 -1.43 3.75
C TYR A 191 -11.36 -1.03 5.17
N VAL A 192 -10.56 -0.13 5.75
CA VAL A 192 -10.87 0.46 7.05
C VAL A 192 -12.10 1.38 6.96
N PRO A 193 -12.86 1.55 8.06
CA PRO A 193 -14.11 2.31 8.05
C PRO A 193 -14.01 3.73 7.47
N GLU A 194 -12.89 4.40 7.70
CA GLU A 194 -12.63 5.78 7.26
C GLU A 194 -12.65 5.94 5.74
N VAL A 195 -12.37 4.87 4.99
CA VAL A 195 -12.42 4.91 3.53
C VAL A 195 -13.86 5.19 3.06
N LYS A 196 -14.83 4.51 3.68
CA LYS A 196 -16.26 4.68 3.40
C LYS A 196 -16.78 6.03 3.89
N GLU A 197 -16.31 6.50 5.05
CA GLU A 197 -16.66 7.82 5.59
C GLU A 197 -16.18 8.96 4.67
N THR A 198 -14.95 8.83 4.15
CA THR A 198 -14.37 9.81 3.23
C THR A 198 -15.13 9.88 1.91
N GLU A 199 -15.60 8.74 1.40
CA GLU A 199 -16.44 8.67 0.20
C GLU A 199 -17.83 9.29 0.40
N ARG A 200 -18.45 9.07 1.57
CA ARG A 200 -19.72 9.72 1.91
C ARG A 200 -19.55 11.24 2.01
N LYS A 201 -18.47 11.69 2.65
CA LYS A 201 -18.18 13.12 2.80
C LYS A 201 -17.91 13.81 1.46
N SER A 202 -17.26 13.12 0.51
CA SER A 202 -16.99 13.68 -0.81
C SER A 202 -18.20 13.70 -1.74
N ARG A 203 -19.21 12.85 -1.50
CA ARG A 203 -20.47 12.81 -2.27
C ARG A 203 -21.49 13.89 -1.88
N GLY A 204 -21.26 14.64 -0.79
CA GLY A 204 -22.18 15.69 -0.29
C GLY A 204 -23.49 15.12 0.29
N PRO A 205 -24.27 15.92 1.03
CA PRO A 205 -25.65 15.55 1.34
C PRO A 205 -26.42 15.52 0.01
N ALA A 206 -26.80 14.32 -0.45
CA ALA A 206 -27.85 14.21 -1.44
C ALA A 206 -29.07 14.95 -0.87
N GLU A 207 -29.48 16.02 -1.52
CA GLU A 207 -30.68 16.75 -1.19
C GLU A 207 -31.85 15.75 -1.22
N VAL A 208 -32.27 15.33 -0.02
CA VAL A 208 -33.61 14.79 0.19
C VAL A 208 -34.55 16.00 0.03
N SER A 209 -34.79 16.37 -1.23
CA SER A 209 -35.90 17.24 -1.63
C SER A 209 -37.00 16.36 -2.21
N ASP A 210 -37.48 15.40 -1.42
CA ASP A 210 -38.83 14.85 -1.59
C ASP A 210 -39.63 15.21 -0.34
N ALA A 211 -39.82 16.52 -0.15
CA ALA A 211 -40.97 16.99 0.61
C ALA A 211 -42.18 16.89 -0.32
N PRO A 212 -43.29 16.25 0.10
CA PRO A 212 -44.52 16.31 -0.68
C PRO A 212 -45.00 17.76 -0.65
N VAL A 213 -44.93 18.43 -1.79
CA VAL A 213 -45.60 19.72 -2.00
C VAL A 213 -47.09 19.41 -2.02
N ASP A 214 -47.73 19.72 -0.90
CA ASP A 214 -49.17 19.78 -0.76
C ASP A 214 -49.70 20.87 -1.68
N ASP A 215 -50.56 20.46 -2.61
CA ASP A 215 -51.26 21.31 -3.56
C ASP A 215 -52.31 22.11 -2.78
N THR A 216 -52.02 23.38 -2.50
CA THR A 216 -53.07 24.35 -2.18
C THR A 216 -52.71 25.69 -2.79
N GLY A 217 -53.39 25.99 -3.89
CA GLY A 217 -53.31 27.27 -4.57
C GLY A 217 -53.75 28.43 -3.68
N ALA A 218 -53.03 29.54 -3.79
CA ALA A 218 -53.56 30.88 -3.58
C ALA A 218 -52.61 31.88 -4.26
N ASP A 219 -53.17 32.63 -5.20
CA ASP A 219 -52.54 33.68 -5.98
C ASP A 219 -52.02 34.82 -5.09
N THR A 220 -50.82 35.33 -5.36
CA THR A 220 -50.44 36.69 -4.98
C THR A 220 -49.49 37.28 -6.01
N MET A 221 -50.05 38.09 -6.90
CA MET A 221 -49.33 39.02 -7.77
C MET A 221 -48.72 40.15 -6.95
N SER A 222 -47.44 40.47 -7.18
CA SER A 222 -46.94 41.84 -7.04
C SER A 222 -45.63 42.05 -7.79
N ASP A 223 -45.70 42.86 -8.84
CA ASP A 223 -44.60 43.44 -9.60
C ASP A 223 -43.72 44.36 -8.74
N ARG A 224 -42.40 44.34 -8.97
CA ARG A 224 -41.61 45.58 -9.03
C ARG A 224 -40.26 45.39 -9.73
N SER A 225 -40.05 46.16 -10.79
CA SER A 225 -38.81 46.29 -11.53
C SER A 225 -37.87 47.34 -10.91
N SER A 226 -36.58 47.24 -11.24
CA SER A 226 -35.74 48.43 -11.46
C SER A 226 -34.56 48.09 -12.37
N VAL A 227 -34.56 48.72 -13.54
CA VAL A 227 -33.44 48.84 -14.49
C VAL A 227 -32.53 49.98 -14.03
N SER A 228 -31.23 49.88 -14.28
CA SER A 228 -30.38 51.04 -14.58
C SER A 228 -29.27 50.64 -15.56
N LEU A 229 -29.25 51.34 -16.69
CA LEU A 229 -28.21 51.38 -17.73
C LEU A 229 -27.45 52.71 -17.59
N GLU A 230 -26.18 52.73 -18.03
CA GLU A 230 -25.45 53.78 -18.78
C GLU A 230 -23.97 53.32 -18.88
N LEU A 231 -23.47 52.85 -20.03
CA LEU A 231 -22.87 53.57 -21.19
C LEU A 231 -21.43 54.09 -20.96
N GLY A 232 -20.51 53.64 -21.84
CA GLY A 232 -19.05 53.88 -21.85
C GLY A 232 -18.62 55.30 -22.30
N PRO A 233 -17.43 55.55 -22.93
CA PRO A 233 -16.79 54.71 -23.96
C PRO A 233 -15.23 54.70 -24.06
N GLY A 234 -14.73 53.82 -24.94
CA GLY A 234 -13.57 54.03 -25.84
C GLY A 234 -12.17 53.67 -25.30
N SER A 235 -11.16 53.26 -26.09
CA SER A 235 -11.02 52.81 -27.48
C SER A 235 -9.51 52.59 -27.73
N ARG A 236 -9.16 51.55 -28.50
CA ARG A 236 -7.93 51.36 -29.33
C ARG A 236 -6.59 51.12 -28.63
N GLU A 237 -6.00 49.92 -28.76
CA GLU A 237 -5.17 49.37 -29.87
C GLU A 237 -3.69 49.82 -29.81
N THR A 238 -2.75 48.89 -29.62
CA THR A 238 -1.47 48.86 -30.37
C THR A 238 -0.89 47.45 -30.44
N SER A 239 -0.51 47.09 -31.66
CA SER A 239 -0.12 45.77 -32.16
C SER A 239 1.37 45.46 -31.96
N ALA A 240 1.71 44.17 -31.98
CA ALA A 240 2.99 43.70 -32.52
C ALA A 240 2.85 42.24 -33.00
N ALA A 241 2.97 42.00 -34.30
CA ALA A 241 3.85 40.98 -34.90
C ALA A 241 3.53 40.77 -36.40
N THR A 242 4.61 40.72 -37.16
CA THR A 242 4.71 40.70 -38.61
C THR A 242 4.99 39.26 -39.11
N LEU A 243 4.22 38.83 -40.13
CA LEU A 243 4.51 37.92 -41.27
C LEU A 243 5.40 36.65 -41.09
N SER A 244 4.74 35.47 -41.20
CA SER A 244 4.88 34.28 -42.10
C SER A 244 6.22 33.94 -42.83
N PRO A 245 6.40 32.76 -43.52
CA PRO A 245 5.45 31.66 -43.84
C PRO A 245 6.00 30.19 -43.78
N GLY A 246 5.14 29.18 -43.97
CA GLY A 246 5.58 27.83 -44.39
C GLY A 246 4.55 26.68 -44.43
N VAL A 247 3.69 26.63 -45.46
CA VAL A 247 3.24 25.45 -46.28
C VAL A 247 3.01 24.09 -45.54
N SER A 248 1.75 23.70 -45.28
CA SER A 248 0.83 22.87 -46.12
C SER A 248 0.95 21.34 -45.94
N SER A 249 -0.04 20.69 -45.31
CA SER A 249 -1.12 19.93 -45.99
C SER A 249 -1.80 18.88 -45.09
N ARG A 250 -3.15 18.81 -45.20
CA ARG A 250 -4.09 17.68 -44.95
C ARG A 250 -4.24 17.25 -43.48
N GLY A 251 -5.37 17.55 -42.82
CA GLY A 251 -6.66 16.82 -42.93
C GLY A 251 -6.58 15.57 -42.02
N TRP A 252 -7.44 15.32 -41.05
CA TRP A 252 -8.91 15.21 -41.11
C TRP A 252 -9.55 15.66 -39.80
N ASP A 253 -10.82 16.04 -39.94
CA ASP A 253 -11.81 16.44 -38.94
C ASP A 253 -12.61 15.22 -38.42
N ASP A 254 -13.35 15.43 -37.33
CA ASP A 254 -14.36 14.58 -36.67
C ASP A 254 -13.88 13.30 -35.94
N GLY A 255 -14.34 12.96 -34.73
CA GLY A 255 -15.41 13.51 -33.92
C GLY A 255 -15.60 12.67 -32.64
N ASP A 256 -16.51 13.12 -31.80
CA ASP A 256 -17.16 12.44 -30.67
C ASP A 256 -16.45 12.35 -29.31
N THR A 257 -16.70 13.40 -28.54
CA THR A 257 -17.21 13.34 -27.16
C THR A 257 -18.18 12.17 -26.92
N ARG A 258 -17.87 11.28 -25.96
CA ARG A 258 -18.92 10.65 -25.14
C ARG A 258 -18.41 10.23 -23.75
N SER A 259 -18.96 10.91 -22.77
CA SER A 259 -19.02 10.61 -21.34
C SER A 259 -19.99 9.47 -21.03
N GLU A 260 -19.62 8.42 -20.27
CA GLU A 260 -20.54 7.59 -19.43
C GLU A 260 -19.72 6.97 -18.25
N HIS A 261 -19.94 7.40 -16.99
CA HIS A 261 -20.90 6.89 -15.96
C HIS A 261 -20.54 5.49 -15.40
N SER A 262 -20.10 5.41 -14.13
CA SER A 262 -20.89 5.08 -12.92
C SER A 262 -21.34 3.61 -12.86
N TYR A 263 -20.67 2.79 -12.03
CA TYR A 263 -21.15 1.44 -11.69
C TYR A 263 -21.84 1.46 -10.32
N SER A 264 -23.12 1.10 -10.33
CA SER A 264 -23.91 0.72 -9.16
C SER A 264 -24.09 -0.80 -9.15
N GLU A 265 -24.10 -1.36 -7.95
CA GLU A 265 -24.35 -2.77 -7.63
C GLU A 265 -25.66 -3.30 -8.24
N SER A 266 -25.64 -4.56 -8.70
CA SER A 266 -26.53 -5.64 -8.26
C SER A 266 -26.42 -6.87 -9.17
N GLY A 267 -26.57 -8.06 -8.58
CA GLY A 267 -27.15 -9.21 -9.27
C GLY A 267 -26.27 -10.44 -9.40
N ALA A 268 -26.62 -11.45 -8.61
CA ALA A 268 -26.06 -12.81 -8.64
C ALA A 268 -26.11 -13.46 -10.03
N SER A 269 -25.06 -14.19 -10.37
CA SER A 269 -25.12 -15.23 -11.40
C SER A 269 -24.08 -16.31 -11.09
N GLY A 270 -24.57 -17.53 -10.86
CA GLY A 270 -23.74 -18.70 -10.57
C GLY A 270 -23.18 -19.33 -11.84
N SER A 271 -21.97 -19.87 -11.75
CA SER A 271 -21.41 -20.85 -12.68
C SER A 271 -20.23 -21.53 -11.96
N SER A 272 -20.45 -22.74 -11.45
CA SER A 272 -20.07 -24.03 -12.06
C SER A 272 -18.56 -24.28 -11.98
N PHE A 273 -18.17 -25.03 -10.95
CA PHE A 273 -16.83 -25.56 -10.76
C PHE A 273 -16.68 -26.81 -11.64
N GLU A 274 -15.60 -26.91 -12.41
CA GLU A 274 -15.17 -28.18 -12.99
C GLU A 274 -14.16 -28.81 -12.04
N GLU A 275 -14.55 -29.99 -11.58
CA GLU A 275 -13.79 -30.96 -10.79
C GLU A 275 -12.69 -31.53 -11.69
N LEU A 276 -11.41 -31.32 -11.32
CA LEU A 276 -10.30 -32.01 -11.98
C LEU A 276 -9.90 -33.20 -11.13
N ASP A 277 -10.17 -34.37 -11.68
CA ASP A 277 -9.87 -35.70 -11.15
C ASP A 277 -8.37 -35.90 -10.88
N LEU A 278 -8.09 -36.43 -9.69
CA LEU A 278 -6.82 -36.99 -9.30
C LEU A 278 -6.73 -38.42 -9.84
N GLU A 279 -5.92 -38.64 -10.87
CA GLU A 279 -5.41 -39.98 -11.18
C GLU A 279 -4.08 -40.20 -10.44
N GLY A 280 -4.14 -41.09 -9.45
CA GLY A 280 -2.98 -41.70 -8.84
C GLY A 280 -2.68 -43.05 -9.46
N GLU A 281 -1.40 -43.33 -9.73
CA GLU A 281 -0.68 -44.60 -9.52
C GLU A 281 0.71 -44.44 -10.15
N GLY A 282 1.83 -44.79 -9.49
CA GLY A 282 2.02 -45.37 -8.19
C GLY A 282 3.52 -45.52 -7.88
N ALA A 283 3.80 -46.01 -6.68
CA ALA A 283 4.80 -47.04 -6.35
C ALA A 283 5.23 -46.89 -4.89
N LEU A 284 4.88 -47.91 -4.11
CA LEU A 284 5.34 -48.22 -2.76
C LEU A 284 6.83 -47.94 -2.54
N GLY A 285 7.19 -47.45 -1.35
CA GLY A 285 8.59 -47.48 -0.92
C GLY A 285 8.95 -46.84 0.41
N GLU A 286 8.26 -47.17 1.51
CA GLU A 286 8.89 -47.19 2.83
C GLU A 286 8.59 -48.56 3.46
N PRO A 287 9.51 -49.19 4.20
CA PRO A 287 10.15 -48.55 5.36
C PRO A 287 11.64 -48.89 5.56
N ARG A 288 12.35 -48.12 6.39
CA ARG A 288 13.07 -48.64 7.59
C ARG A 288 13.87 -47.54 8.32
N LEU A 289 13.61 -47.51 9.62
CA LEU A 289 14.32 -46.82 10.69
C LEU A 289 15.71 -47.44 10.99
N SER A 290 16.53 -46.60 11.64
CA SER A 290 17.63 -46.87 12.60
C SER A 290 19.07 -46.61 12.09
N PRO A 291 20.06 -46.36 13.00
CA PRO A 291 20.09 -45.38 14.09
C PRO A 291 21.47 -44.66 14.20
N GLU A 292 21.64 -43.87 15.27
CA GLU A 292 22.92 -43.41 15.88
C GLU A 292 23.67 -42.20 15.27
N THR A 293 23.54 -41.06 15.95
CA THR A 293 24.72 -40.27 16.34
C THR A 293 24.45 -39.67 17.73
N GLU A 294 25.33 -39.98 18.68
CA GLU A 294 25.29 -39.54 20.08
C GLU A 294 25.26 -38.00 20.25
N PRO A 295 24.66 -37.50 21.36
CA PRO A 295 24.83 -36.12 21.79
C PRO A 295 26.04 -35.98 22.74
N LEU A 296 26.95 -35.03 22.44
CA LEU A 296 28.00 -34.59 23.35
C LEU A 296 27.40 -33.99 24.63
N GLY A 297 27.64 -34.66 25.77
CA GLY A 297 27.27 -34.20 27.10
C GLY A 297 28.24 -33.15 27.68
N ALA A 298 27.65 -32.01 28.07
CA ALA A 298 27.90 -31.11 29.20
C ALA A 298 29.33 -30.84 29.73
N PRO A 299 29.65 -29.56 30.00
CA PRO A 299 30.46 -29.17 31.16
C PRO A 299 29.59 -28.69 32.34
N LYS A 300 30.06 -29.08 33.52
CA LYS A 300 29.46 -28.99 34.86
C LYS A 300 29.27 -27.56 35.36
N TRP A 301 28.14 -27.34 36.05
CA TRP A 301 27.91 -26.21 36.96
C TRP A 301 28.84 -26.27 38.19
N PRO A 302 29.42 -25.14 38.65
CA PRO A 302 30.09 -25.09 39.94
C PRO A 302 29.08 -24.95 41.09
N ARG A 303 29.25 -25.86 42.05
CA ARG A 303 28.61 -25.96 43.37
C ARG A 303 28.81 -24.69 44.21
N ALA A 304 27.71 -24.10 44.70
CA ALA A 304 27.74 -23.11 45.77
C ALA A 304 28.01 -23.81 47.13
N PRO A 305 28.85 -23.24 48.02
CA PRO A 305 29.06 -23.81 49.35
C PRO A 305 28.00 -23.32 50.34
N SER A 306 27.37 -24.27 51.00
CA SER A 306 26.52 -24.10 52.18
C SER A 306 27.38 -23.75 53.41
N THR A 307 26.97 -22.71 54.15
CA THR A 307 27.45 -22.42 55.51
C THR A 307 26.40 -22.84 56.55
N PRO A 308 26.83 -23.20 57.78
CA PRO A 308 26.03 -23.99 58.71
C PRO A 308 25.19 -23.13 59.66
N GLU A 309 24.13 -23.76 60.15
CA GLU A 309 23.26 -23.33 61.23
C GLU A 309 23.95 -23.45 62.60
N LYS A 310 23.81 -22.42 63.43
CA LYS A 310 24.02 -22.36 64.89
C LYS A 310 23.19 -21.16 65.34
N GLY A 311 22.15 -21.22 66.17
CA GLY A 311 21.96 -22.00 67.39
C GLY A 311 21.91 -20.99 68.55
N GLU A 312 20.73 -20.87 69.19
CA GLU A 312 20.46 -20.35 70.55
C GLU A 312 20.76 -18.87 70.86
N GLU A 313 19.71 -18.04 70.93
CA GLU A 313 19.09 -17.49 72.17
C GLU A 313 17.78 -16.75 71.83
#